data_AF-A0A1G2ZHP8-F1
#
_entry.id   AF-A0A1G2ZHP8-F1
#
_cell.length_a   1.000
_cell.length_b   1.000
_cell.length_c   1.000
_cell.angle_alpha   90.00
_cell.angle_beta   90.00
_cell.angle_gamma   90.00
#
_symmetry.space_group_name_H-M   'P 1'
#
loop_
_entity.id
_entity.type
_entity.pdbx_description
1 polymer ?
#
loop_
_entity_poly.entity_id
_entity_poly.type
_entity_poly.pdbx_seq_one_letter_code
_entity_poly.pdbx_strand_id
1 'polypeptide(L)'
;MKKLKFIKEEKMKTKACLIMILLIGLFLMTASAQAQTVCWKLDPYIDKIEVGYESHSGHYLVNGKWVASGLYFLPVVGSLSSNAPGNFNMGLHATNDTTYFGGYDNCVLDAELSSTTLNGTWKIDCGGGGLTNSGTLTKITCPIAASEESGTAAGE
;
A
#
# COMPACT_ATOMS: atom_id res chain seq x y z
N MET A 1 -19.77 -64.71 6.56
CA MET A 1 -19.95 -63.48 5.76
C MET A 1 -19.86 -62.15 6.55
N LYS A 2 -19.78 -62.12 7.90
CA LYS A 2 -19.68 -60.85 8.68
C LYS A 2 -18.32 -60.12 8.59
N LYS A 3 -17.20 -60.83 8.39
CA LYS A 3 -15.84 -60.23 8.35
C LYS A 3 -15.60 -59.29 7.15
N LEU A 4 -16.30 -59.47 6.03
CA LEU A 4 -16.08 -58.66 4.82
C LEU A 4 -16.68 -57.25 4.93
N LYS A 5 -17.76 -57.07 5.72
CA LYS A 5 -18.39 -55.76 5.94
C LYS A 5 -17.53 -54.83 6.79
N PHE A 6 -16.88 -55.37 7.83
CA PHE A 6 -16.07 -54.60 8.78
C PHE A 6 -14.84 -53.95 8.12
N ILE A 7 -14.14 -54.68 7.25
CA ILE A 7 -12.93 -54.20 6.56
C ILE A 7 -13.26 -53.07 5.55
N LYS A 8 -14.48 -53.06 5.01
CA LYS A 8 -14.91 -52.06 4.03
C LYS A 8 -15.26 -50.72 4.69
N GLU A 9 -15.74 -50.72 5.93
CA GLU A 9 -16.08 -49.52 6.69
C GLU A 9 -14.84 -48.80 7.25
N GLU A 10 -13.81 -49.52 7.72
CA GLU A 10 -12.55 -48.90 8.15
C GLU A 10 -11.84 -48.16 7.01
N LYS A 11 -11.76 -48.78 5.83
CA LYS A 11 -11.10 -48.15 4.66
C LYS A 11 -11.82 -46.91 4.13
N MET A 12 -13.13 -46.76 4.39
CA MET A 12 -13.89 -45.55 4.02
C MET A 12 -13.65 -44.40 5.00
N LYS A 13 -13.52 -44.66 6.30
CA LYS A 13 -13.30 -43.64 7.33
C LYS A 13 -11.92 -42.97 7.21
N THR A 14 -10.89 -43.74 6.86
CA THR A 14 -9.53 -43.20 6.67
C THR A 14 -9.43 -42.27 5.45
N LYS A 15 -10.12 -42.59 4.35
CA LYS A 15 -10.15 -41.76 3.14
C LYS A 15 -10.90 -40.44 3.36
N ALA A 16 -12.02 -40.48 4.08
CA ALA A 16 -12.79 -39.28 4.40
C ALA A 16 -12.00 -38.32 5.32
N CYS A 17 -11.25 -38.86 6.29
CA CYS A 17 -10.42 -38.05 7.18
C CYS A 17 -9.27 -37.36 6.42
N LEU A 18 -8.59 -38.08 5.52
CA LEU A 18 -7.54 -37.53 4.66
C LEU A 18 -8.05 -36.41 3.74
N ILE A 19 -9.23 -36.56 3.14
CA ILE A 19 -9.84 -35.53 2.28
C ILE A 19 -10.21 -34.29 3.10
N MET A 20 -10.71 -34.45 4.31
CA MET A 20 -11.10 -33.34 5.18
C MET A 20 -9.86 -32.55 5.66
N ILE A 21 -8.76 -33.23 6.01
CA ILE A 21 -7.50 -32.58 6.37
C ILE A 21 -6.90 -31.81 5.19
N LEU A 22 -7.00 -32.37 3.97
CA LEU A 22 -6.50 -31.73 2.75
C LEU A 22 -7.32 -30.48 2.37
N LEU A 23 -8.63 -30.50 2.62
CA LEU A 23 -9.51 -29.33 2.42
C LEU A 23 -9.26 -28.22 3.46
N ILE A 24 -9.05 -28.58 4.73
CA ILE A 24 -8.72 -27.59 5.79
C ILE A 24 -7.34 -26.96 5.54
N GLY A 25 -6.37 -27.74 5.06
CA GLY A 25 -5.05 -27.24 4.67
C GLY A 25 -5.09 -26.26 3.49
N LEU A 26 -6.04 -26.44 2.55
CA LEU A 26 -6.21 -25.53 1.40
C LEU A 26 -6.80 -24.17 1.82
N PHE A 27 -7.65 -24.14 2.84
CA PHE A 27 -8.24 -22.91 3.36
C PHE A 27 -7.29 -22.07 4.21
N LEU A 28 -6.25 -22.67 4.81
CA LEU A 28 -5.26 -21.95 5.63
C LEU A 28 -4.16 -21.24 4.81
N MET A 29 -4.16 -21.39 3.49
CA MET A 29 -3.11 -20.85 2.60
C MET A 29 -3.49 -19.52 1.94
N THR A 30 -4.63 -18.91 2.26
CA THR A 30 -4.92 -17.53 1.83
C THR A 30 -4.16 -16.54 2.70
N ALA A 31 -2.83 -16.55 2.60
CA ALA A 31 -2.02 -15.45 3.07
C ALA A 31 -2.38 -14.23 2.20
N SER A 32 -3.13 -13.29 2.77
CA SER A 32 -3.31 -11.99 2.16
C SER A 32 -1.93 -11.36 2.00
N ALA A 33 -1.47 -11.14 0.76
CA ALA A 33 -0.31 -10.33 0.50
C ALA A 33 -0.64 -8.90 0.98
N GLN A 34 -0.19 -8.55 2.19
CA GLN A 34 -0.30 -7.17 2.67
C GLN A 34 0.67 -6.35 1.83
N ALA A 35 0.13 -5.48 0.97
CA ALA A 35 0.92 -4.47 0.30
C ALA A 35 1.67 -3.66 1.37
N GLN A 36 3.00 -3.61 1.26
CA GLN A 36 3.82 -2.86 2.22
C GLN A 36 3.57 -1.37 2.01
N THR A 37 3.16 -0.67 3.08
CA THR A 37 2.88 0.77 3.05
C THR A 37 4.05 1.55 3.67
N VAL A 38 4.44 2.65 3.02
CA VAL A 38 5.46 3.59 3.51
C VAL A 38 4.85 4.97 3.58
N CYS A 39 5.20 5.70 4.64
CA CYS A 39 4.70 7.04 4.87
C CYS A 39 5.82 8.04 5.06
N TRP A 40 5.63 9.23 4.51
CA TRP A 40 6.52 10.37 4.68
C TRP A 40 5.76 11.60 5.13
N LYS A 41 6.42 12.43 5.92
CA LYS A 41 6.04 13.81 6.18
C LYS A 41 6.80 14.73 5.22
N LEU A 42 6.11 15.71 4.65
CA LEU A 42 6.69 16.72 3.74
C LEU A 42 6.97 18.01 4.51
N ASP A 43 8.19 18.19 4.98
CA ASP A 43 8.59 19.46 5.61
C ASP A 43 8.92 20.52 4.55
N PRO A 44 8.51 21.80 4.73
CA PRO A 44 7.93 22.40 5.96
C PRO A 44 6.39 22.34 6.06
N TYR A 45 5.72 21.58 5.20
CA TYR A 45 4.27 21.49 5.16
C TYR A 45 3.74 20.48 6.19
N ILE A 46 2.43 20.51 6.44
CA ILE A 46 1.75 19.55 7.34
C ILE A 46 1.45 18.22 6.65
N ASP A 47 1.74 18.17 5.35
CA ASP A 47 1.43 17.13 4.41
C ASP A 47 2.11 15.80 4.72
N LYS A 48 1.38 14.74 4.40
CA LYS A 48 1.84 13.36 4.49
C LYS A 48 1.58 12.63 3.19
N ILE A 49 2.52 11.81 2.77
CA ILE A 49 2.35 10.88 1.65
C ILE A 49 2.36 9.47 2.20
N GLU A 50 1.36 8.68 1.84
CA GLU A 50 1.22 7.27 2.20
C GLU A 50 1.09 6.47 0.90
N VAL A 51 2.05 5.59 0.62
CA VAL A 51 2.04 4.77 -0.60
C VAL A 51 2.22 3.30 -0.27
N GLY A 52 1.47 2.47 -0.96
CA GLY A 52 1.82 1.06 -1.17
C GLY A 52 2.70 0.91 -2.40
N TYR A 53 3.49 -0.16 -2.46
CA TYR A 53 4.31 -0.46 -3.63
C TYR A 53 4.23 -1.92 -4.07
N GLU A 54 4.36 -2.12 -5.38
CA GLU A 54 4.40 -3.43 -6.02
C GLU A 54 5.65 -3.54 -6.90
N SER A 55 6.46 -4.58 -6.64
CA SER A 55 7.70 -4.82 -7.39
C SER A 55 7.40 -5.41 -8.77
N HIS A 56 7.94 -4.78 -9.80
CA HIS A 56 7.89 -5.20 -11.19
C HIS A 56 9.31 -5.13 -11.79
N SER A 57 9.99 -6.27 -11.90
CA SER A 57 11.29 -6.40 -12.57
C SER A 57 12.37 -5.42 -12.06
N GLY A 58 12.41 -5.14 -10.75
CA GLY A 58 13.40 -4.24 -10.14
C GLY A 58 12.99 -2.75 -10.11
N HIS A 59 11.82 -2.43 -10.66
CA HIS A 59 11.15 -1.15 -10.49
C HIS A 59 9.93 -1.34 -9.59
N TYR A 60 9.56 -0.32 -8.84
CA TYR A 60 8.36 -0.38 -7.99
C TYR A 60 7.32 0.59 -8.55
N LEU A 61 6.13 0.07 -8.85
CA LEU A 61 4.96 0.92 -9.05
C LEU A 61 4.44 1.31 -7.67
N VAL A 62 4.18 2.60 -7.46
CA VAL A 62 3.64 3.10 -6.20
C VAL A 62 2.27 3.70 -6.41
N ASN A 63 1.36 3.41 -5.48
CA ASN A 63 0.00 3.94 -5.47
C ASN A 63 -0.35 4.34 -4.05
N GLY A 64 -1.08 5.44 -3.87
CA GLY A 64 -1.39 5.90 -2.54
C GLY A 64 -2.14 7.22 -2.49
N LYS A 65 -1.87 7.97 -1.44
CA LYS A 65 -2.50 9.26 -1.16
C LYS A 65 -1.50 10.27 -0.63
N TRP A 66 -1.76 11.53 -0.92
CA TRP A 66 -1.12 12.69 -0.35
C TRP A 66 -2.18 13.50 0.39
N VAL A 67 -1.99 13.67 1.69
CA VAL A 67 -2.99 14.25 2.58
C VAL A 67 -2.40 15.40 3.38
N ALA A 68 -3.11 16.52 3.40
CA ALA A 68 -2.99 17.54 4.43
C ALA A 68 -4.24 17.48 5.31
N SER A 69 -4.08 17.08 6.57
CA SER A 69 -5.22 16.77 7.45
C SER A 69 -6.17 17.96 7.59
N GLY A 70 -7.45 17.73 7.27
CA GLY A 70 -8.50 18.75 7.32
C GLY A 70 -8.51 19.73 6.14
N LEU A 71 -7.59 19.62 5.18
CA LEU A 71 -7.51 20.51 4.03
C LEU A 71 -7.82 19.79 2.72
N TYR A 72 -7.10 18.70 2.42
CA TYR A 72 -7.27 17.96 1.17
C TYR A 72 -6.74 16.53 1.23
N PHE A 73 -7.17 15.76 0.24
CA PHE A 73 -6.72 14.42 -0.05
C PHE A 73 -6.51 14.31 -1.56
N LEU A 74 -5.31 13.94 -1.99
CA LEU A 74 -4.97 13.74 -3.40
C LEU A 74 -4.61 12.27 -3.63
N PRO A 75 -5.24 11.56 -4.56
CA PRO A 75 -4.72 10.28 -5.03
C PRO A 75 -3.37 10.49 -5.72
N VAL A 76 -2.41 9.61 -5.44
CA VAL A 76 -1.10 9.63 -6.10
C VAL A 76 -0.77 8.28 -6.72
N VAL A 77 -0.13 8.32 -7.89
CA VAL A 77 0.45 7.16 -8.57
C VAL A 77 1.84 7.50 -9.04
N GLY A 78 2.73 6.54 -9.14
CA GLY A 78 4.11 6.86 -9.50
C GLY A 78 5.04 5.67 -9.55
N SER A 79 6.34 5.96 -9.44
CA SER A 79 7.37 4.93 -9.36
C SER A 79 8.38 5.21 -8.26
N LEU A 80 9.00 4.13 -7.79
CA LEU A 80 10.18 4.14 -6.95
C LEU A 80 11.23 3.25 -7.63
N SER A 81 12.44 3.78 -7.85
CA SER A 81 13.53 3.03 -8.48
C SER A 81 14.83 3.25 -7.73
N SER A 82 15.60 2.19 -7.51
CA SER A 82 16.97 2.35 -7.01
C SER A 82 17.81 2.92 -8.14
N ASN A 83 18.46 4.04 -7.89
CA ASN A 83 19.55 4.46 -8.73
C ASN A 83 20.84 3.74 -8.29
N ALA A 84 21.82 3.66 -9.18
CA ALA A 84 23.16 3.18 -8.87
C ALA A 84 23.76 3.89 -7.64
N PRO A 85 24.72 3.25 -6.96
CA PRO A 85 24.58 2.79 -5.58
C PRO A 85 24.31 3.92 -4.57
N GLY A 86 23.18 3.82 -3.86
CA GLY A 86 23.00 4.49 -2.57
C GLY A 86 21.67 5.21 -2.36
N ASN A 87 20.96 5.58 -3.42
CA ASN A 87 19.71 6.38 -3.34
C ASN A 87 18.57 5.75 -4.15
N PHE A 88 17.34 6.01 -3.71
CA PHE A 88 16.12 5.76 -4.46
C PHE A 88 15.60 7.07 -5.06
N ASN A 89 15.14 7.01 -6.30
CA ASN A 89 14.32 8.06 -6.88
C ASN A 89 12.85 7.68 -6.78
N MET A 90 12.04 8.61 -6.30
CA MET A 90 10.59 8.49 -6.29
C MET A 90 9.98 9.60 -7.14
N GLY A 91 9.11 9.25 -8.07
CA GLY A 91 8.31 10.21 -8.83
C GLY A 91 6.83 9.91 -8.61
N LEU A 92 6.05 10.89 -8.17
CA LEU A 92 4.62 10.78 -7.91
C LEU A 92 3.86 11.79 -8.77
N HIS A 93 2.77 11.34 -9.36
CA HIS A 93 1.78 12.18 -10.01
C HIS A 93 0.53 12.23 -9.13
N ALA A 94 0.19 13.43 -8.69
CA ALA A 94 -1.01 13.72 -7.92
C ALA A 94 -2.06 14.36 -8.81
N THR A 95 -3.28 13.83 -8.76
CA THR A 95 -4.45 14.50 -9.32
C THR A 95 -5.12 15.31 -8.21
N ASN A 96 -5.36 16.58 -8.48
CA ASN A 96 -5.86 17.55 -7.52
C ASN A 96 -7.13 18.21 -8.05
N ASP A 97 -8.11 18.41 -7.17
CA ASP A 97 -9.36 19.14 -7.45
C ASP A 97 -9.54 20.34 -6.50
N THR A 98 -8.44 20.78 -5.87
CA THR A 98 -8.42 21.83 -4.85
C THR A 98 -7.69 23.09 -5.30
N THR A 99 -7.95 24.21 -4.63
CA THR A 99 -7.27 25.50 -4.90
C THR A 99 -5.91 25.64 -4.21
N TYR A 100 -5.54 24.72 -3.30
CA TYR A 100 -4.29 24.81 -2.52
C TYR A 100 -3.03 24.70 -3.38
N PHE A 101 -3.17 24.14 -4.58
CA PHE A 101 -2.11 24.01 -5.58
C PHE A 101 -2.26 25.03 -6.72
N GLY A 102 -2.71 26.24 -6.41
CA GLY A 102 -2.85 27.32 -7.41
C GLY A 102 -3.95 27.08 -8.45
N GLY A 103 -4.85 26.11 -8.21
CA GLY A 103 -5.90 25.71 -9.15
C GLY A 103 -5.41 24.80 -10.29
N TYR A 104 -4.23 24.19 -10.16
CA TYR A 104 -3.75 23.19 -11.12
C TYR A 104 -4.27 21.80 -10.79
N ASP A 105 -4.79 21.10 -11.80
CA ASP A 105 -5.39 19.77 -11.62
C ASP A 105 -4.34 18.64 -11.47
N ASN A 106 -3.09 18.90 -11.87
CA ASN A 106 -2.03 17.91 -11.89
C ASN A 106 -0.74 18.50 -11.29
N CYS A 107 -0.15 17.73 -10.38
CA CYS A 107 1.13 18.03 -9.75
C CYS A 107 2.04 16.82 -9.83
N VAL A 108 3.32 17.04 -10.12
CA VAL A 108 4.37 16.04 -10.04
C VAL A 108 5.22 16.33 -8.81
N LEU A 109 5.54 15.29 -8.05
CA LEU A 109 6.50 15.33 -6.96
C LEU A 109 7.64 14.37 -7.28
N ASP A 110 8.85 14.91 -7.37
CA ASP A 110 10.08 14.14 -7.51
C ASP A 110 10.85 14.19 -6.19
N ALA A 111 11.37 13.05 -5.76
CA ALA A 111 12.17 12.93 -4.54
C ALA A 111 13.38 12.02 -4.71
N GLU A 112 14.46 12.40 -4.04
CA GLU A 112 15.67 11.60 -3.91
C GLU A 112 15.80 11.15 -2.45
N LEU A 113 15.74 9.84 -2.23
CA LEU A 113 15.69 9.22 -0.91
C LEU A 113 16.97 8.44 -0.64
N SER A 114 17.50 8.54 0.58
CA SER A 114 18.56 7.65 1.06
C SER A 114 18.08 6.20 1.10
N SER A 115 18.85 5.26 0.56
CA SER A 115 18.50 3.83 0.62
C SER A 115 18.45 3.25 2.04
N THR A 116 19.09 3.91 3.01
CA THR A 116 19.18 3.42 4.39
C THR A 116 17.99 3.90 5.24
N THR A 117 17.63 5.17 5.13
CA THR A 117 16.59 5.78 5.98
C THR A 117 15.27 5.99 5.26
N LEU A 118 15.28 5.99 3.92
CA LEU A 118 14.22 6.48 3.04
C LEU A 118 13.82 7.94 3.32
N ASN A 119 14.69 8.71 3.98
CA ASN A 119 14.55 10.16 4.08
C ASN A 119 15.23 10.83 2.89
N GLY A 120 14.81 12.03 2.53
CA GLY A 120 15.31 12.66 1.33
C GLY A 120 14.89 14.10 1.12
N THR A 121 15.19 14.62 -0.06
CA THR A 121 14.67 15.89 -0.55
C THR A 121 13.55 15.64 -1.55
N TRP A 122 12.66 16.62 -1.70
CA TRP A 122 11.61 16.57 -2.70
C TRP A 122 11.47 17.92 -3.42
N LYS A 123 10.90 17.87 -4.62
CA LYS A 123 10.44 19.01 -5.39
C LYS A 123 9.05 18.72 -5.94
N ILE A 124 8.14 19.68 -5.81
CA ILE A 124 6.82 19.66 -6.43
C ILE A 124 6.81 20.64 -7.59
N ASP A 125 6.17 20.24 -8.68
CA ASP A 125 5.84 21.09 -9.82
C ASP A 125 4.37 20.86 -10.21
N CYS A 126 3.56 21.91 -10.14
CA CYS A 126 2.19 21.91 -10.65
C CYS A 126 2.09 22.84 -11.85
N GLY A 127 1.37 22.40 -12.89
CA GLY A 127 1.12 23.19 -14.10
C GLY A 127 2.35 23.45 -14.98
N GLY A 128 3.43 22.66 -14.84
CA GLY A 128 4.63 22.79 -15.67
C GLY A 128 5.47 24.03 -15.34
N GLY A 129 5.59 24.35 -14.05
CA GLY A 129 6.35 25.46 -13.49
C GLY A 129 5.49 26.55 -12.86
N GLY A 130 4.16 26.41 -12.89
CA GLY A 130 3.22 27.42 -12.38
C GLY A 130 3.25 27.54 -10.85
N LEU A 131 3.40 26.43 -10.16
CA LEU A 131 3.68 26.38 -8.73
C LEU A 131 4.80 25.38 -8.49
N THR A 132 5.91 25.86 -7.95
CA THR A 132 7.07 25.01 -7.61
C THR A 132 7.45 25.22 -6.16
N ASN A 133 7.68 24.11 -5.46
CA ASN A 133 8.13 24.11 -4.07
C ASN A 133 9.13 22.97 -3.86
N SER A 134 9.88 23.03 -2.79
CA SER A 134 10.81 21.97 -2.40
C SER A 134 10.95 21.88 -0.88
N GLY A 135 11.50 20.77 -0.43
CA GLY A 135 11.69 20.53 0.99
C GLY A 135 12.32 19.17 1.26
N THR A 136 11.99 18.61 2.43
CA THR A 136 12.50 17.31 2.88
C THR A 136 11.40 16.31 3.16
N LEU A 137 11.62 15.06 2.79
CA LEU A 137 10.79 13.91 3.15
C LEU A 137 11.42 13.22 4.36
N THR A 138 10.64 13.09 5.42
CA THR A 138 11.02 12.30 6.60
C THR A 138 10.11 11.08 6.67
N LYS A 139 10.69 9.89 6.62
CA LYS A 139 9.95 8.63 6.83
C LYS A 139 9.34 8.64 8.23
N ILE A 140 8.05 8.33 8.30
CA ILE A 140 7.29 8.24 9.54
C ILE A 140 6.56 6.90 9.60
N THR A 141 6.06 6.55 10.78
CA THR A 141 5.12 5.44 10.92
C THR A 141 3.79 5.80 10.25
N CYS A 142 3.27 4.90 9.42
CA CYS A 142 1.97 5.09 8.81
C CYS A 142 0.86 5.10 9.86
N PRO A 143 -0.19 5.93 9.68
CA PRO A 143 -1.36 5.87 10.54
C PRO A 143 -1.99 4.47 10.41
N ILE A 144 -2.33 3.87 11.54
CA ILE A 144 -3.08 2.62 11.56
C ILE A 144 -4.47 2.95 11.04
N ALA A 145 -4.91 2.28 9.96
CA ALA A 145 -6.29 2.39 9.52
C ALA A 145 -7.18 2.02 10.72
N ALA A 146 -7.98 2.98 11.20
CA ALA A 146 -9.02 2.68 12.16
C ALA A 146 -9.92 1.66 11.46
N SER A 147 -9.85 0.40 11.90
CA SER A 147 -10.74 -0.65 11.43
C SER A 147 -12.15 -0.12 11.60
N GLU A 148 -12.90 -0.01 10.50
CA GLU A 148 -14.33 0.28 10.56
C GLU A 148 -14.93 -0.72 11.55
N GLU A 149 -15.37 -0.25 12.72
CA GLU A 149 -16.26 -1.02 13.56
C GLU A 149 -17.46 -1.33 12.67
N SER A 150 -17.56 -2.60 12.27
CA SER A 150 -18.73 -3.19 11.64
C SER A 150 -19.92 -2.97 12.58
N GLY A 151 -20.54 -1.81 12.45
CA GLY A 151 -21.83 -1.49 13.01
C GLY A 151 -22.82 -2.44 12.38
N THR A 152 -23.08 -3.55 13.06
CA THR A 152 -24.25 -4.37 12.80
C THR A 152 -25.46 -3.47 13.03
N ALA A 153 -26.00 -2.91 11.95
CA ALA A 153 -27.31 -2.27 11.96
C ALA A 153 -28.32 -3.35 12.34
N ALA A 154 -28.72 -3.37 13.61
CA ALA A 154 -29.92 -4.07 14.03
C ALA A 154 -31.10 -3.34 13.38
N GLY A 155 -31.80 -4.05 12.50
CA GLY A 155 -33.01 -3.55 11.85
C GLY A 155 -34.11 -3.28 12.86
N GLU A 156 -34.87 -2.22 12.60
CA GLU A 156 -36.26 -2.05 13.05
C GLU A 156 -37.22 -2.62 12.01
#